data_AF-A0A3C1RFD6-F1
#
_entry.id   AF-A0A3C1RFD6-F1
#
_cell.length_a   1.000
_cell.length_b   1.000
_cell.length_c   1.000
_cell.angle_alpha   90.00
_cell.angle_beta   90.00
_cell.angle_gamma   90.00
#
_symmetry.space_group_name_H-M   'P 1'
#
loop_
_entity.id
_entity.type
_entity.pdbx_description
1 polymer ?
#
loop_
_entity_poly.entity_id
_entity_poly.type
_entity_poly.pdbx_seq_one_letter_code
_entity_poly.pdbx_strand_id
1 'polypeptide(L)'
;MINIKSIWENQKPTGEVIIRTRIDEIPHLNCFAATNHITGQHLYIMSVSKNVAIPELKNYRFKGVEIYTLPIETENKIELYIYLLDNELKDIFSLFIQNILEDIEPSVTESEAIITTLNVVSKWKKLFDKINFNGLSLEQQKGLIGELLFLNYLLNAEKTSANAVNAWTGSEMEFQA
;
A
#
# COMPACT_ATOMS: atom_id res chain seq x y z
N MET A 1 14.97 4.82 -11.82
CA MET A 1 13.98 4.26 -10.88
C MET A 1 13.70 5.32 -9.84
N ILE A 2 12.45 5.76 -9.73
CA ILE A 2 12.07 6.85 -8.84
C ILE A 2 12.12 6.34 -7.40
N ASN A 3 13.03 6.86 -6.58
CA ASN A 3 13.17 6.44 -5.20
C ASN A 3 12.34 7.33 -4.28
N ILE A 4 11.05 7.01 -4.16
CA ILE A 4 10.09 7.78 -3.36
C ILE A 4 10.49 7.88 -1.88
N LYS A 5 11.16 6.85 -1.33
CA LYS A 5 11.63 6.84 0.07
C LYS A 5 12.66 7.93 0.31
N SER A 6 13.63 8.06 -0.60
CA SER A 6 14.64 9.12 -0.55
C SER A 6 13.98 10.51 -0.56
N ILE A 7 12.90 10.71 -1.31
CA ILE A 7 12.19 11.99 -1.35
C ILE A 7 11.59 12.31 0.04
N TRP A 8 10.89 11.37 0.66
CA TRP A 8 10.32 11.58 2.01
C TRP A 8 11.39 11.77 3.09
N GLU A 9 12.49 11.01 3.04
CA GLU A 9 13.59 11.11 4.00
C GLU A 9 14.29 12.49 3.96
N ASN A 10 14.32 13.13 2.79
CA ASN A 10 14.98 14.43 2.60
C ASN A 10 14.06 15.64 2.87
N GLN A 11 12.78 15.43 3.18
CA GLN A 11 11.84 16.51 3.47
C GLN A 11 12.18 17.19 4.79
N LYS A 12 12.34 18.52 4.74
CA LYS A 12 12.61 19.36 5.92
C LYS A 12 11.36 20.13 6.32
N PRO A 13 11.12 20.33 7.63
CA PRO A 13 10.02 21.17 8.11
C PRO A 13 10.12 22.60 7.55
N THR A 14 9.08 23.03 6.83
CA THR A 14 8.96 24.37 6.24
C THR A 14 8.02 25.30 7.03
N GLY A 15 7.37 24.78 8.08
CA GLY A 15 6.35 25.49 8.88
C GLY A 15 4.91 25.23 8.41
N GLU A 16 4.71 24.64 7.23
CA GLU A 16 3.40 24.20 6.73
C GLU A 16 3.06 22.79 7.23
N VAL A 17 1.77 22.51 7.48
CA VAL A 17 1.28 21.19 7.95
C VAL A 17 1.69 20.06 7.00
N ILE A 18 1.55 20.29 5.69
CA ILE A 18 1.92 19.31 4.66
C ILE A 18 3.12 19.85 3.91
N ILE A 19 4.25 19.14 4.01
CA ILE A 19 5.45 19.44 3.23
C ILE A 19 5.36 18.60 1.97
N ARG A 20 5.35 19.21 0.79
CA ARG A 20 5.30 18.50 -0.49
C ARG A 20 6.53 18.78 -1.35
N THR A 21 7.02 17.76 -2.04
CA THR A 21 8.15 17.81 -2.96
C THR A 21 7.68 17.28 -4.31
N ARG A 22 7.93 18.04 -5.37
CA ARG A 22 7.61 17.62 -6.74
C ARG A 22 8.51 16.46 -7.15
N ILE A 23 7.95 15.52 -7.90
CA ILE A 23 8.67 14.38 -8.47
C ILE A 23 9.07 14.77 -9.89
N ASP A 24 10.32 15.20 -10.06
CA ASP A 24 10.80 15.80 -11.31
C ASP A 24 11.11 14.77 -12.40
N GLU A 25 11.19 13.48 -12.05
CA GLU A 25 11.40 12.37 -12.99
C GLU A 25 10.23 12.19 -13.97
N ILE A 26 9.03 12.66 -13.63
CA ILE A 26 7.84 12.61 -14.49
C ILE A 26 7.40 14.05 -14.82
N PRO A 27 8.17 14.81 -15.61
CA PRO A 27 8.00 16.27 -15.70
C PRO A 27 6.71 16.70 -16.39
N HIS A 28 6.09 15.81 -17.16
CA HIS A 28 4.84 16.04 -17.89
C HIS A 28 3.58 15.85 -17.01
N LEU A 29 3.72 15.28 -15.80
CA LEU A 29 2.66 15.17 -14.81
C LEU A 29 3.03 15.98 -13.55
N ASN A 30 2.01 16.49 -12.85
CA ASN A 30 2.23 17.19 -11.59
C ASN A 30 2.05 16.22 -10.41
N CYS A 31 3.10 15.45 -10.14
CA CYS A 31 3.15 14.48 -9.05
C CYS A 31 3.98 15.03 -7.88
N PHE A 32 3.54 14.76 -6.65
CA PHE A 32 4.22 15.18 -5.44
C PHE A 32 4.26 14.06 -4.41
N ALA A 33 5.42 13.90 -3.77
CA ALA A 33 5.54 13.18 -2.52
C ALA A 33 5.35 14.19 -1.38
N ALA A 34 4.52 13.87 -0.39
CA ALA A 34 4.29 14.78 0.73
C ALA A 34 4.32 14.06 2.08
N THR A 35 4.61 14.82 3.14
CA THR A 35 4.57 14.35 4.52
C THR A 35 3.76 15.32 5.36
N ASN A 36 2.86 14.78 6.18
CA ASN A 36 2.25 15.55 7.26
C ASN A 36 3.27 15.65 8.40
N HIS A 37 3.83 16.83 8.64
CA HIS A 37 4.92 17.00 9.60
C HIS A 37 4.48 16.81 11.06
N ILE A 38 3.18 16.92 11.34
CA ILE A 38 2.64 16.75 12.70
C ILE A 38 2.51 15.26 13.02
N THR A 39 1.98 14.46 12.07
CA THR A 39 1.72 13.03 12.29
C THR A 39 2.83 12.11 11.77
N GLY A 40 3.74 12.64 10.95
CA GLY A 40 4.78 11.87 10.26
C GLY A 40 4.25 10.94 9.16
N GLN A 41 2.97 11.09 8.76
CA GLN A 41 2.35 10.26 7.74
C GLN A 41 2.80 10.67 6.34
N HIS A 42 2.97 9.68 5.46
CA HIS A 42 3.33 9.89 4.06
C HIS A 42 2.07 10.04 3.19
N LEU A 43 2.19 10.88 2.17
CA LEU A 43 1.15 11.17 1.20
C LEU A 43 1.74 11.16 -0.21
N TYR A 44 0.89 10.82 -1.16
CA TYR A 44 1.11 11.08 -2.57
C TYR A 44 0.00 11.99 -3.10
N ILE A 45 0.37 12.95 -3.94
CA ILE A 45 -0.56 13.92 -4.52
C ILE A 45 -0.33 13.96 -6.03
N MET A 46 -1.40 13.89 -6.81
CA MET A 46 -1.38 14.14 -8.25
C MET A 46 -2.32 15.30 -8.56
N SER A 47 -1.80 16.36 -9.18
CA SER A 47 -2.56 17.54 -9.60
C SER A 47 -2.88 17.45 -11.10
N VAL A 48 -4.15 17.59 -11.46
CA VAL A 48 -4.62 17.54 -12.85
C VAL A 48 -5.62 18.66 -13.12
N SER A 49 -5.90 18.92 -14.40
CA SER A 49 -6.94 19.85 -14.82
C SER A 49 -8.33 19.44 -14.32
N LYS A 50 -9.17 20.42 -13.93
CA LYS A 50 -10.56 20.18 -13.45
C LYS A 50 -11.44 19.48 -14.50
N ASN A 51 -11.01 19.49 -15.76
CA ASN A 51 -11.69 18.85 -16.91
C ASN A 51 -11.53 17.33 -16.89
N VAL A 52 -10.53 16.81 -16.18
CA VAL A 52 -10.24 15.39 -16.10
C VAL A 52 -11.29 14.72 -15.22
N ALA A 53 -11.96 13.72 -15.78
CA ALA A 53 -12.97 12.97 -15.05
C ALA A 53 -12.28 12.07 -14.02
N ILE A 54 -12.29 12.49 -12.75
CA ILE A 54 -11.95 11.64 -11.62
C ILE A 54 -13.27 11.10 -11.06
N PRO A 55 -13.47 9.78 -10.97
CA PRO A 55 -14.64 9.22 -10.31
C PRO A 55 -14.78 9.82 -8.91
N GLU A 56 -16.01 10.11 -8.47
CA GLU A 56 -16.24 10.56 -7.10
C GLU A 56 -15.81 9.47 -6.11
N LEU A 57 -14.57 9.55 -5.65
CA LEU A 57 -14.01 8.73 -4.58
C LEU A 57 -14.30 9.41 -3.25
N LYS A 58 -15.59 9.61 -2.92
CA LYS A 58 -15.96 10.19 -1.62
C LYS A 58 -15.45 9.28 -0.50
N ASN A 59 -14.32 9.69 0.10
CA ASN A 59 -13.62 9.03 1.20
C ASN A 59 -13.38 7.54 0.96
N TYR A 60 -12.75 7.21 -0.17
CA TYR A 60 -12.38 5.84 -0.45
C TYR A 60 -11.26 5.39 0.48
N ARG A 61 -11.58 4.53 1.45
CA ARG A 61 -10.65 4.04 2.46
C ARG A 61 -10.50 2.53 2.38
N PHE A 62 -9.27 2.06 2.53
CA PHE A 62 -8.96 0.63 2.71
C PHE A 62 -7.69 0.51 3.57
N LYS A 63 -7.68 -0.45 4.51
CA LYS A 63 -6.52 -0.88 5.33
C LYS A 63 -5.39 0.17 5.46
N GLY A 64 -5.65 1.23 6.25
CA GLY A 64 -4.64 2.24 6.57
C GLY A 64 -4.30 3.23 5.45
N VAL A 65 -5.06 3.26 4.36
CA VAL A 65 -4.94 4.22 3.25
C VAL A 65 -6.29 4.91 3.03
N GLU A 66 -6.23 6.22 2.80
CA GLU A 66 -7.37 7.06 2.43
C GLU A 66 -7.11 7.77 1.11
N ILE A 67 -8.13 7.80 0.23
CA ILE A 67 -8.08 8.48 -1.06
C ILE A 67 -9.23 9.47 -1.16
N TYR A 68 -8.91 10.70 -1.52
CA TYR A 68 -9.87 11.79 -1.69
C TYR A 68 -9.37 12.79 -2.74
N THR A 69 -10.26 13.68 -3.18
CA THR A 69 -9.91 14.77 -4.11
C THR A 69 -10.21 16.13 -3.51
N LEU A 70 -9.37 17.12 -3.79
CA LEU A 70 -9.57 18.52 -3.41
C LEU A 70 -9.45 19.43 -4.63
N PRO A 71 -10.44 20.30 -4.91
CA PRO A 71 -10.31 21.30 -5.95
C PRO A 71 -9.38 22.44 -5.50
N ILE A 72 -8.55 22.92 -6.43
CA ILE A 72 -7.77 24.16 -6.28
C ILE A 72 -8.46 25.22 -7.15
N GLU A 73 -9.39 25.96 -6.53
CA GLU A 73 -10.23 26.93 -7.26
C GLU A 73 -9.41 28.06 -7.92
N THR A 74 -8.25 28.41 -7.36
CA THR A 74 -7.37 29.45 -7.91
C THR A 74 -6.67 29.03 -9.20
N GLU A 75 -6.57 27.73 -9.50
CA GLU A 75 -5.78 27.21 -10.62
C GLU A 75 -6.60 26.40 -11.65
N ASN A 76 -7.93 26.29 -11.47
CA ASN A 76 -8.79 25.38 -12.24
C ASN A 76 -8.23 23.94 -12.30
N LYS A 77 -7.69 23.48 -11.16
CA LYS A 77 -7.12 22.14 -10.99
C LYS A 77 -7.87 21.36 -9.93
N ILE A 78 -7.71 20.06 -9.96
CA ILE A 78 -8.14 19.13 -8.92
C ILE A 78 -6.96 18.25 -8.54
N GLU A 79 -6.77 18.06 -7.24
CA GLU A 79 -5.71 17.21 -6.70
C GLU A 79 -6.31 15.92 -6.16
N LEU A 80 -5.75 14.79 -6.57
CA LEU A 80 -5.97 13.47 -6.00
C LEU A 80 -4.96 13.24 -4.88
N TYR A 81 -5.45 12.96 -3.69
CA TYR A 81 -4.67 12.63 -2.51
C TYR A 81 -4.75 11.14 -2.21
N ILE A 82 -3.60 10.51 -2.02
CA ILE A 82 -3.47 9.17 -1.45
C ILE A 82 -2.69 9.32 -0.14
N TYR A 83 -3.38 9.09 0.97
CA TYR A 83 -2.92 9.42 2.31
C TYR A 83 -2.72 8.15 3.14
N LEU A 84 -1.53 7.97 3.72
CA LEU A 84 -1.25 6.87 4.63
C LEU A 84 -1.75 7.20 6.04
N LEU A 85 -2.74 6.47 6.53
CA LEU A 85 -3.29 6.60 7.88
C LEU A 85 -2.52 5.79 8.92
N ASP A 86 -1.87 4.69 8.50
CA ASP A 86 -1.16 3.78 9.41
C ASP A 86 0.35 3.77 9.13
N ASN A 87 1.14 4.25 10.09
CA ASN A 87 2.59 4.38 9.96
C ASN A 87 3.32 3.02 9.93
N GLU A 88 2.70 1.93 10.39
CA GLU A 88 3.28 0.59 10.27
C GLU A 88 3.36 0.12 8.81
N LEU A 89 2.56 0.74 7.92
CA LEU A 89 2.47 0.40 6.50
C LEU A 89 3.45 1.18 5.62
N LYS A 90 4.32 2.04 6.18
CA LYS A 90 5.16 2.97 5.41
C LYS A 90 5.98 2.32 4.30
N ASP A 91 6.56 1.15 4.56
CA ASP A 91 7.37 0.45 3.56
C ASP A 91 6.52 -0.06 2.40
N ILE A 92 5.38 -0.67 2.70
CA ILE A 92 4.44 -1.19 1.72
C ILE A 92 3.80 -0.04 0.93
N PHE A 93 3.47 1.06 1.62
CA PHE A 93 2.99 2.28 1.01
C PHE A 93 4.01 2.88 0.05
N SER A 94 5.30 2.85 0.39
CA SER A 94 6.36 3.32 -0.52
C SER A 94 6.40 2.51 -1.81
N LEU A 95 6.29 1.18 -1.71
CA LEU A 95 6.21 0.30 -2.89
C LEU A 95 4.95 0.56 -3.71
N PHE A 96 3.83 0.81 -3.05
CA PHE A 96 2.56 1.16 -3.70
C PHE A 96 2.67 2.45 -4.51
N ILE A 97 3.18 3.53 -3.91
CA ILE A 97 3.36 4.82 -4.61
C ILE A 97 4.40 4.68 -5.71
N GLN A 98 5.47 3.93 -5.50
CA GLN A 98 6.47 3.67 -6.53
C GLN A 98 5.85 2.94 -7.75
N ASN A 99 5.02 1.93 -7.52
CA ASN A 99 4.32 1.26 -8.61
C ASN A 99 3.37 2.20 -9.36
N ILE A 100 2.66 3.11 -8.67
CA ILE A 100 1.87 4.14 -9.35
C ILE A 100 2.77 4.96 -10.28
N LEU A 101 3.89 5.46 -9.77
CA LEU A 101 4.81 6.33 -10.52
C LEU A 101 5.38 5.63 -11.76
N GLU A 102 5.80 4.37 -11.63
CA GLU A 102 6.31 3.56 -12.73
C GLU A 102 5.24 3.28 -13.79
N ASP A 103 3.99 3.00 -13.39
CA ASP A 103 2.90 2.72 -14.32
C ASP A 103 2.39 4.00 -15.02
N ILE A 104 2.44 5.17 -14.38
CA ILE A 104 2.00 6.44 -14.99
C ILE A 104 3.09 7.13 -15.82
N GLU A 105 4.37 6.85 -15.61
CA GLU A 105 5.49 7.44 -16.37
C GLU A 105 5.30 7.40 -17.91
N PRO A 106 4.78 6.32 -18.53
CA PRO A 106 4.52 6.30 -19.98
C PRO A 106 3.22 6.99 -20.41
N SER A 107 2.40 7.50 -19.48
CA SER A 107 1.10 8.10 -19.80
C SER A 107 1.27 9.43 -20.52
N VAL A 108 0.52 9.65 -21.60
CA VAL A 108 0.64 10.88 -22.40
C VAL A 108 -0.27 12.00 -21.89
N THR A 109 -1.37 11.63 -21.24
CA THR A 109 -2.39 12.58 -20.78
C THR A 109 -2.69 12.45 -19.31
N GLU A 110 -3.12 13.55 -18.68
CA GLU A 110 -3.57 13.54 -17.28
C GLU A 110 -4.72 12.54 -17.04
N SER A 111 -5.65 12.43 -18.00
CA SER A 111 -6.76 11.46 -17.94
C SER A 111 -6.27 10.01 -17.91
N GLU A 112 -5.29 9.68 -18.76
CA GLU A 112 -4.67 8.36 -18.79
C GLU A 112 -3.94 8.07 -17.47
N ALA A 113 -3.16 9.03 -16.97
CA ALA A 113 -2.45 8.90 -15.70
C ALA A 113 -3.40 8.66 -14.51
N ILE A 114 -4.55 9.35 -14.48
CA ILE A 114 -5.59 9.11 -13.46
C ILE A 114 -6.17 7.70 -13.58
N ILE A 115 -6.56 7.27 -14.79
CA ILE A 115 -7.09 5.93 -15.01
C ILE A 115 -6.09 4.86 -14.56
N THR A 116 -4.82 5.01 -14.95
CA THR A 116 -3.73 4.12 -14.57
C THR A 116 -3.53 4.11 -13.05
N THR A 117 -3.50 5.27 -12.40
CA THR A 117 -3.42 5.40 -10.94
C THR A 117 -4.53 4.61 -10.25
N LEU A 118 -5.78 4.76 -10.70
CA LEU A 118 -6.94 4.07 -10.12
C LEU A 118 -6.88 2.55 -10.35
N ASN A 119 -6.35 2.11 -11.47
CA ASN A 119 -6.11 0.68 -11.72
C ASN A 119 -5.07 0.10 -10.76
N VAL A 120 -3.97 0.81 -10.51
CA VAL A 120 -2.95 0.40 -9.52
C VAL A 120 -3.55 0.39 -8.11
N VAL A 121 -4.31 1.43 -7.73
CA VAL A 121 -5.06 1.48 -6.46
C VAL A 121 -5.96 0.25 -6.30
N SER A 122 -6.69 -0.16 -7.33
CA SER A 122 -7.57 -1.33 -7.29
C SER A 122 -6.81 -2.64 -7.07
N LYS A 123 -5.65 -2.81 -7.72
CA LYS A 123 -4.76 -3.96 -7.51
C LYS A 123 -4.22 -3.99 -6.07
N TRP A 124 -3.69 -2.86 -5.62
CA TRP A 124 -3.07 -2.74 -4.30
C TRP A 124 -4.09 -2.86 -3.18
N LYS A 125 -5.31 -2.34 -3.34
CA LYS A 125 -6.38 -2.56 -2.35
C LYS A 125 -6.55 -4.04 -2.03
N LYS A 126 -6.61 -4.91 -3.04
CA LYS A 126 -6.74 -6.36 -2.83
C LYS A 126 -5.54 -6.93 -2.06
N LEU A 127 -4.35 -6.38 -2.27
CA LEU A 127 -3.15 -6.77 -1.55
C LEU A 127 -3.22 -6.29 -0.10
N PHE A 128 -3.50 -5.01 0.14
CA PHE A 128 -3.72 -4.45 1.48
C PHE A 128 -4.80 -5.20 2.25
N ASP A 129 -5.93 -5.55 1.62
CA ASP A 129 -7.00 -6.35 2.23
C ASP A 129 -6.51 -7.73 2.68
N LYS A 130 -5.60 -8.37 1.93
CA LYS A 130 -4.99 -9.65 2.28
C LYS A 130 -3.90 -9.57 3.35
N ILE A 131 -3.27 -8.40 3.56
CA ILE A 131 -2.23 -8.28 4.59
C ILE A 131 -2.88 -8.26 5.97
N ASN A 132 -2.75 -9.35 6.71
CA ASN A 132 -3.05 -9.39 8.14
C ASN A 132 -1.80 -9.04 8.94
N PHE A 133 -1.74 -7.80 9.45
CA PHE A 133 -0.68 -7.36 10.37
C PHE A 133 -0.74 -8.05 11.73
N ASN A 134 -1.89 -8.62 12.09
CA ASN A 134 -2.08 -9.23 13.40
C ASN A 134 -1.40 -10.60 13.57
N GLY A 135 -0.65 -11.07 12.57
CA GLY A 135 -0.06 -12.41 12.59
C GLY A 135 -1.11 -13.47 12.91
N LEU A 136 -0.69 -14.53 13.62
CA LEU A 136 -1.63 -15.47 14.23
C LEU A 136 -2.19 -14.87 15.53
N SER A 137 -3.49 -15.00 15.77
CA SER A 137 -4.09 -14.70 17.08
C SER A 137 -3.43 -15.53 18.19
N LEU A 138 -3.56 -15.11 19.46
CA LEU A 138 -2.98 -15.88 20.58
C LEU A 138 -3.45 -17.34 20.59
N GLU A 139 -4.70 -17.60 20.20
CA GLU A 139 -5.25 -18.96 20.08
C GLU A 139 -4.60 -19.73 18.92
N GLN A 140 -4.44 -19.09 17.76
CA GLN A 140 -3.78 -19.68 16.61
C GLN A 140 -2.28 -19.94 16.87
N GLN A 141 -1.61 -19.05 17.61
CA GLN A 141 -0.22 -19.26 18.05
C GLN A 141 -0.13 -20.47 18.97
N LYS A 142 -1.02 -20.60 19.96
CA LYS A 142 -1.08 -21.78 20.84
C LYS A 142 -1.33 -23.07 20.05
N GLY A 143 -2.24 -23.02 19.07
CA GLY A 143 -2.49 -24.13 18.14
C GLY A 143 -1.24 -24.56 17.38
N LEU A 144 -0.58 -23.61 16.70
CA LEU A 144 0.65 -23.87 15.96
C LEU A 144 1.78 -24.40 16.85
N ILE A 145 1.96 -23.84 18.04
CA ILE A 145 2.95 -24.35 19.02
C ILE A 145 2.62 -25.79 19.40
N GLY A 146 1.35 -26.10 19.65
CA GLY A 146 0.90 -27.47 19.96
C GLY A 146 1.17 -28.45 18.82
N GLU A 147 0.87 -28.06 17.58
CA GLU A 147 1.17 -28.85 16.38
C GLU A 147 2.67 -29.13 16.24
N LEU A 148 3.52 -28.10 16.39
CA LEU A 148 4.97 -28.25 16.30
C LEU A 148 5.55 -29.13 17.40
N LEU A 149 5.04 -29.01 18.64
CA LEU A 149 5.45 -29.88 19.75
C LEU A 149 5.05 -31.34 19.50
N PHE A 150 3.84 -31.57 18.98
CA PHE A 150 3.36 -32.91 18.64
C PHE A 150 4.13 -33.51 17.46
N LEU A 151 4.42 -32.73 16.43
CA LEU A 151 5.25 -33.14 15.31
C LEU A 151 6.66 -33.53 15.80
N ASN A 152 7.27 -32.72 16.67
CA ASN A 152 8.55 -33.04 17.28
C ASN A 152 8.50 -34.35 18.10
N TYR A 153 7.40 -34.60 18.83
CA TYR A 153 7.20 -35.88 19.52
C TYR A 153 7.15 -37.07 18.53
N LEU A 154 6.40 -36.95 17.45
CA LEU A 154 6.26 -38.00 16.43
C LEU A 154 7.58 -38.28 15.68
N LEU A 155 8.36 -37.23 15.40
CA LEU A 155 9.67 -37.35 14.74
C LEU A 155 10.70 -38.10 15.60
N ASN A 156 10.60 -37.98 16.93
CA ASN A 156 11.48 -38.70 17.87
C ASN A 156 11.09 -40.18 18.05
N ALA A 157 9.94 -40.62 17.54
CA ALA A 157 9.56 -42.02 17.51
C ALA A 157 10.05 -42.68 16.20
N GLU A 158 11.01 -43.61 16.31
CA GLU A 158 11.75 -44.25 15.20
C GLU A 158 10.88 -44.83 14.06
N LYS A 159 9.58 -45.06 14.28
CA LYS A 159 8.66 -45.66 13.31
C LYS A 159 7.74 -44.68 12.56
N THR A 160 7.82 -43.37 12.83
CA THR A 160 6.76 -42.41 12.40
C THR A 160 7.28 -41.21 11.61
N SER A 161 8.59 -41.07 11.45
CA SER A 161 9.22 -39.82 10.99
C SER A 161 8.77 -39.36 9.60
N ALA A 162 8.75 -40.25 8.61
CA ALA A 162 8.37 -39.88 7.23
C ALA A 162 6.86 -39.59 7.08
N ASN A 163 6.00 -40.35 7.76
CA ASN A 163 4.56 -40.17 7.66
C ASN A 163 4.07 -38.94 8.45
N ALA A 164 4.73 -38.59 9.54
CA ALA A 164 4.37 -37.44 10.37
C ALA A 164 4.52 -36.11 9.62
N VAL A 165 5.60 -35.94 8.84
CA VAL A 165 5.82 -34.74 8.03
C VAL A 165 4.80 -34.66 6.89
N ASN A 166 4.56 -35.77 6.19
CA ASN A 166 3.61 -35.82 5.07
C ASN A 166 2.15 -35.58 5.51
N ALA A 167 1.82 -35.86 6.77
CA ALA A 167 0.49 -35.64 7.33
C ALA A 167 0.30 -34.22 7.92
N TRP A 168 1.35 -33.40 8.02
CA TRP A 168 1.23 -32.03 8.51
C TRP A 168 0.81 -31.10 7.39
N THR A 169 -0.51 -30.94 7.25
CA THR A 169 -1.14 -30.05 6.26
C THR A 169 -1.66 -28.79 6.93
N GLY A 170 -1.62 -27.65 6.22
CA GLY A 170 -2.18 -26.40 6.72
C GLY A 170 -3.71 -26.44 6.88
N SER A 171 -4.26 -25.42 7.54
CA SER A 171 -5.71 -25.26 7.74
C SER A 171 -6.49 -24.94 6.45
N GLU A 172 -5.79 -24.63 5.37
CA GLU A 172 -6.40 -24.48 4.04
C GLU A 172 -6.67 -25.86 3.45
N MET A 173 -7.84 -26.42 3.75
CA MET A 173 -8.45 -27.37 2.85
C MET A 173 -8.90 -26.59 1.60
N GLU A 174 -8.02 -26.46 0.61
CA GLU A 174 -8.52 -26.21 -0.74
C GLU A 174 -9.51 -27.32 -1.07
N PHE A 175 -10.76 -26.91 -1.29
CA PHE A 175 -11.85 -27.77 -1.71
C PHE A 175 -11.44 -28.44 -3.03
N GLN A 176 -10.98 -29.68 -2.98
CA GLN A 176 -10.80 -30.50 -4.18
C GLN A 176 -12.16 -31.08 -4.55
N ALA A 177 -12.68 -30.62 -5.69
CA ALA A 177 -13.89 -31.14 -6.33
C ALA A 177 -13.66 -32.55 -6.89
#